data_AF-A0A4R1MKF6-F1
#
_entry.id   AF-A0A4R1MKF6-F1
#
_cell.length_a   1.000
_cell.length_b   1.000
_cell.length_c   1.000
_cell.angle_alpha   90.00
_cell.angle_beta   90.00
_cell.angle_gamma   90.00
#
_symmetry.space_group_name_H-M   'P 1'
#
loop_
_entity.id
_entity.type
_entity.pdbx_description
1 polymer ?
#
loop_
_entity_poly.entity_id
_entity_poly.type
_entity_poly.pdbx_seq_one_letter_code
_entity_poly.pdbx_strand_id
1 'polypeptide(L)'
;MKKLLGLIVVLIITLLSSCINGLTGEETFSEGNKEEIKIVSNKSNQQINEELNITSSNSTGNDKESDTNRGSDFSSEDIDIINDYSYLVELENWGEVQFISILDKNEFNIRKVRFALCDNDKNIIYNLPKFYGNKWVFSEIDSVVFQDINKDGSKDIVIIAYFIRGHGNNAASEFPVVGVYFQKNNEFIVYPDLNEELNVDNQNIDKKKIIAHLEEIDLSEYDFTI
;
A
#
# COMPACT_ATOMS: atom_id res chain seq x y z
N MET A 1 -10.86 55.86 -20.84
CA MET A 1 -12.28 56.03 -21.23
C MET A 1 -12.72 54.88 -22.14
N LYS A 2 -13.33 53.83 -21.57
CA LYS A 2 -14.31 52.95 -22.22
C LYS A 2 -15.29 52.50 -21.12
N LYS A 3 -16.58 52.66 -21.38
CA LYS A 3 -17.69 52.55 -20.40
C LYS A 3 -18.16 51.10 -20.26
N LEU A 4 -18.54 50.82 -19.01
CA LEU A 4 -19.51 49.88 -18.44
C LEU A 4 -20.59 49.28 -19.37
N LEU A 5 -20.86 47.97 -19.20
CA LEU A 5 -22.18 47.29 -19.12
C LEU A 5 -21.86 45.78 -18.96
N GLY A 6 -22.13 45.06 -17.86
CA GLY A 6 -23.35 45.02 -17.07
C GLY A 6 -24.30 43.96 -17.66
N LEU A 7 -23.94 42.66 -17.65
CA LEU A 7 -24.83 41.59 -18.13
C LEU A 7 -25.61 40.99 -16.96
N ILE A 8 -26.92 41.09 -17.12
CA ILE A 8 -28.00 40.82 -16.19
C ILE A 8 -28.22 39.31 -16.04
N VAL A 9 -28.30 38.86 -14.79
CA VAL A 9 -28.82 37.56 -14.37
C VAL A 9 -30.31 37.53 -14.70
N VAL A 10 -30.75 36.63 -15.59
CA VAL A 10 -32.17 36.33 -15.78
C VAL A 10 -32.43 34.89 -15.37
N LEU A 11 -32.94 34.76 -14.15
CA LEU A 11 -33.49 33.56 -13.55
C LEU A 11 -34.88 33.32 -14.17
N ILE A 12 -35.03 32.29 -15.01
CA ILE A 12 -36.34 31.87 -15.52
C ILE A 12 -36.74 30.60 -14.77
N ILE A 13 -37.53 30.77 -13.71
CA ILE A 13 -38.29 29.71 -13.06
C ILE A 13 -39.67 29.73 -13.69
N THR A 14 -40.03 28.66 -14.42
CA THR A 14 -41.42 28.37 -14.79
C THR A 14 -41.77 26.99 -14.27
N LEU A 15 -42.59 26.96 -13.21
CA LEU A 15 -43.34 25.78 -12.77
C LEU A 15 -44.81 26.02 -13.13
N LEU A 16 -45.46 24.99 -13.71
CA LEU A 16 -46.89 24.63 -13.66
C LEU A 16 -47.05 23.45 -14.65
N SER A 17 -46.90 22.21 -14.18
CA SER A 17 -47.95 21.31 -13.70
C SER A 17 -49.02 20.94 -14.75
N SER A 18 -48.93 19.71 -15.25
CA SER A 18 -50.06 18.91 -15.72
C SER A 18 -49.79 17.45 -15.41
N CYS A 19 -50.80 16.82 -14.83
CA CYS A 19 -50.75 15.55 -14.12
C CYS A 19 -50.70 14.30 -15.02
N ILE A 20 -49.93 13.31 -14.57
CA ILE A 20 -50.27 11.88 -14.40
C ILE A 20 -50.65 11.08 -15.66
N ASN A 21 -49.75 10.17 -16.09
CA ASN A 21 -49.95 8.71 -16.01
C ASN A 21 -48.69 7.92 -16.48
N GLY A 22 -48.16 7.06 -15.61
CA GLY A 22 -47.61 5.74 -15.99
C GLY A 22 -46.12 5.59 -16.30
N LEU A 23 -45.33 5.37 -15.23
CA LEU A 23 -44.12 4.54 -15.10
C LEU A 23 -43.54 3.85 -16.37
N THR A 24 -42.30 4.18 -16.70
CA THR A 24 -41.13 3.28 -16.55
C THR A 24 -39.87 4.16 -16.44
N GLY A 25 -39.21 4.16 -15.29
CA GLY A 25 -38.06 5.02 -15.00
C GLY A 25 -36.78 4.51 -15.65
N GLU A 26 -36.21 5.33 -16.55
CA GLU A 26 -34.77 5.42 -16.73
C GLU A 26 -34.29 6.56 -15.82
N GLU A 27 -33.60 6.22 -14.73
CA GLU A 27 -32.89 7.23 -13.95
C GLU A 27 -31.59 7.58 -14.67
N THR A 28 -31.64 8.68 -15.43
CA THR A 28 -30.45 9.45 -15.78
C THR A 28 -29.98 10.21 -14.54
N PHE A 29 -29.00 9.65 -13.83
CA PHE A 29 -28.34 10.37 -12.74
C PHE A 29 -27.36 11.40 -13.31
N SER A 30 -27.43 12.60 -12.74
CA SER A 30 -26.74 13.81 -13.20
C SER A 30 -25.23 13.61 -13.30
N GLU A 31 -24.66 14.15 -14.38
CA GLU A 31 -23.23 14.35 -14.60
C GLU A 31 -22.72 15.42 -13.62
N GLY A 32 -22.56 15.02 -12.36
CA GLY A 32 -21.74 15.72 -11.39
C GLY A 32 -20.29 15.57 -11.81
N ASN A 33 -19.57 16.69 -11.81
CA ASN A 33 -18.15 16.82 -12.13
C ASN A 33 -17.35 15.61 -11.66
N LYS A 34 -17.07 14.69 -12.59
CA LYS A 34 -16.04 13.68 -12.42
C LYS A 34 -14.72 14.42 -12.53
N GLU A 35 -14.20 14.90 -11.40
CA GLU A 35 -12.76 14.91 -11.25
C GLU A 35 -12.32 13.47 -11.48
N GLU A 36 -11.74 13.25 -12.65
CA GLU A 36 -11.13 11.99 -13.04
C GLU A 36 -10.11 11.67 -11.94
N ILE A 37 -10.41 10.70 -11.06
CA ILE A 37 -9.46 10.18 -10.09
C ILE A 37 -8.30 9.65 -10.91
N LYS A 38 -7.26 10.49 -10.98
CA LYS A 38 -6.00 10.16 -11.60
C LYS A 38 -5.40 9.12 -10.66
N ILE A 39 -5.64 7.85 -10.96
CA ILE A 39 -4.78 6.77 -10.45
C ILE A 39 -3.47 6.98 -11.20
N VAL A 40 -2.72 7.97 -10.73
CA VAL A 40 -1.35 8.15 -11.08
C VAL A 40 -0.70 6.92 -10.47
N SER A 41 -0.31 5.95 -11.30
CA SER A 41 0.92 5.23 -11.01
C SER A 41 1.96 6.34 -10.81
N ASN A 42 2.20 6.75 -9.56
CA ASN A 42 2.87 8.01 -9.22
C ASN A 42 4.11 8.16 -10.08
N LYS A 43 4.03 9.04 -11.10
CA LYS A 43 5.10 9.33 -12.05
C LYS A 43 6.30 10.04 -11.38
N SER A 44 6.29 10.17 -10.05
CA SER A 44 7.39 10.73 -9.26
C SER A 44 8.38 9.68 -8.76
N ASN A 45 8.02 8.39 -8.70
CA ASN A 45 8.90 7.39 -8.15
C ASN A 45 9.72 6.76 -9.27
N GLN A 46 11.01 7.07 -9.31
CA GLN A 46 11.93 6.45 -10.24
C GLN A 46 12.21 5.03 -9.74
N GLN A 47 11.85 4.05 -10.55
CA GLN A 47 12.23 2.65 -10.35
C GLN A 47 13.75 2.52 -10.51
N ILE A 48 14.37 1.71 -9.65
CA ILE A 48 15.82 1.50 -9.67
C ILE A 48 16.13 0.46 -10.75
N ASN A 49 16.93 0.83 -11.75
CA ASN A 49 17.34 -0.04 -12.87
C ASN A 49 18.80 -0.52 -12.76
N GLU A 50 19.44 -0.35 -11.60
CA GLU A 50 20.83 -0.76 -11.35
C GLU A 50 20.90 -1.96 -10.42
N GLU A 51 21.85 -2.88 -10.66
CA GLU A 51 22.14 -4.01 -9.78
C GLU A 51 22.63 -3.47 -8.41
N LEU A 52 21.80 -3.66 -7.38
CA LEU A 52 22.01 -3.09 -6.04
C LEU A 52 22.87 -4.02 -5.17
N ASN A 53 24.11 -3.61 -4.88
CA ASN A 53 24.95 -4.27 -3.87
C ASN A 53 24.68 -3.63 -2.50
N ILE A 54 23.85 -4.27 -1.68
CA ILE A 54 23.40 -3.75 -0.37
C ILE A 54 24.24 -4.32 0.76
N THR A 55 24.66 -3.47 1.70
CA THR A 55 25.41 -3.87 2.88
C THR A 55 24.53 -3.79 4.13
N SER A 56 24.34 -4.92 4.83
CA SER A 56 23.66 -4.94 6.13
C SER A 56 24.65 -4.59 7.24
N SER A 57 24.48 -3.42 7.87
CA SER A 57 25.18 -3.06 9.11
C SER A 57 24.25 -3.32 10.31
N ASN A 58 24.61 -4.30 11.14
CA ASN A 58 23.84 -4.64 12.35
C ASN A 58 23.79 -3.46 13.33
N SER A 59 22.62 -2.83 13.52
CA SER A 59 22.37 -1.95 14.66
C SER A 59 21.68 -2.73 15.78
N THR A 60 22.43 -3.05 16.83
CA THR A 60 21.91 -3.68 18.05
C THR A 60 21.07 -2.68 18.84
N GLY A 61 19.74 -2.85 18.82
CA GLY A 61 18.80 -2.23 19.77
C GLY A 61 18.25 -3.29 20.72
N ASN A 62 18.43 -3.08 22.02
CA ASN A 62 18.31 -4.08 23.09
C ASN A 62 16.97 -4.82 23.18
N ASP A 63 17.08 -6.11 23.47
CA ASP A 63 16.02 -7.08 23.72
C ASP A 63 15.07 -6.71 24.88
N LYS A 64 13.77 -6.97 24.68
CA LYS A 64 12.94 -7.66 25.67
C LYS A 64 12.12 -8.75 24.97
N GLU A 65 12.52 -9.97 25.29
CA GLU A 65 12.10 -11.27 24.78
C GLU A 65 10.71 -11.70 25.31
N SER A 66 9.85 -12.22 24.43
CA SER A 66 9.05 -13.42 24.72
C SER A 66 8.60 -14.12 23.43
N ASP A 67 8.88 -15.42 23.41
CA ASP A 67 8.27 -16.48 22.61
C ASP A 67 8.86 -16.78 21.22
N THR A 68 9.91 -17.60 21.28
CA THR A 68 10.23 -18.73 20.39
C THR A 68 9.88 -18.54 18.91
N ASN A 69 10.83 -17.99 18.15
CA ASN A 69 11.08 -18.48 16.80
C ASN A 69 12.57 -18.49 16.56
N ARG A 70 13.06 -19.64 16.05
CA ARG A 70 14.45 -19.80 15.59
C ARG A 70 14.75 -18.65 14.63
N GLY A 71 15.51 -17.67 15.11
CA GLY A 71 16.12 -16.67 14.26
C GLY A 71 16.99 -17.42 13.26
N SER A 72 16.54 -17.45 12.00
CA SER A 72 17.45 -17.71 10.90
C SER A 72 18.33 -16.47 10.81
N ASP A 73 19.48 -16.56 11.47
CA ASP A 73 20.63 -15.69 11.33
C ASP A 73 21.02 -15.71 9.84
N PHE A 74 20.58 -14.70 9.08
CA PHE A 74 20.94 -14.58 7.67
C PHE A 74 22.35 -13.99 7.61
N SER A 75 23.34 -14.86 7.43
CA SER A 75 24.70 -14.48 7.09
C SER A 75 24.73 -13.70 5.78
N SER A 76 25.73 -12.85 5.63
CA SER A 76 25.99 -11.88 4.55
C SER A 76 26.15 -12.50 3.15
N GLU A 77 25.11 -13.18 2.66
CA GLU A 77 24.97 -13.73 1.32
C GLU A 77 24.08 -12.82 0.47
N ASP A 78 24.32 -12.84 -0.84
CA ASP A 78 23.71 -11.98 -1.85
C ASP A 78 22.22 -11.72 -1.59
N ILE A 79 21.88 -10.45 -1.35
CA ILE A 79 20.49 -10.02 -1.12
C ILE A 79 19.78 -10.05 -2.47
N ASP A 80 18.82 -10.97 -2.64
CA ASP A 80 18.00 -11.06 -3.86
C ASP A 80 16.98 -9.90 -3.89
N ILE A 81 17.30 -8.83 -4.64
CA ILE A 81 16.43 -7.63 -4.72
C ILE A 81 15.46 -7.75 -5.89
N ILE A 82 14.20 -7.41 -5.63
CA ILE A 82 13.14 -7.31 -6.63
C ILE A 82 13.11 -5.86 -7.14
N ASN A 83 13.93 -5.55 -8.14
CA ASN A 83 14.14 -4.19 -8.66
C ASN A 83 12.85 -3.54 -9.20
N ASP A 84 11.94 -4.32 -9.79
CA ASP A 84 10.67 -3.80 -10.33
C ASP A 84 9.76 -3.15 -9.27
N TYR A 85 9.98 -3.50 -8.00
CA TYR A 85 9.23 -3.00 -6.86
C TYR A 85 10.15 -2.37 -5.80
N SER A 86 11.25 -1.77 -6.26
CA SER A 86 12.17 -0.97 -5.46
C SER A 86 12.24 0.46 -6.02
N TYR A 87 12.11 1.45 -5.15
CA TYR A 87 11.86 2.84 -5.55
C TYR A 87 12.70 3.82 -4.73
N LEU A 88 13.21 4.85 -5.40
CA LEU A 88 13.61 6.07 -4.71
C LEU A 88 12.34 6.83 -4.29
N VAL A 89 12.23 7.17 -3.01
CA VAL A 89 11.04 7.80 -2.44
C VAL A 89 11.43 8.82 -1.37
N GLU A 90 10.69 9.93 -1.31
CA GLU A 90 10.76 10.88 -0.21
C GLU A 90 9.65 10.58 0.81
N LEU A 91 10.05 10.27 2.04
CA LEU A 91 9.18 9.97 3.18
C LEU A 91 9.43 11.02 4.28
N GLU A 92 8.37 11.51 4.91
CA GLU A 92 8.40 12.75 5.68
C GLU A 92 9.35 12.71 6.88
N ASN A 93 9.44 11.58 7.61
CA ASN A 93 10.36 11.44 8.75
C ASN A 93 11.72 10.81 8.37
N TRP A 94 11.92 10.45 7.11
CA TRP A 94 13.14 9.78 6.61
C TRP A 94 13.92 10.59 5.57
N GLY A 95 13.28 11.56 4.92
CA GLY A 95 13.81 12.24 3.74
C GLY A 95 13.81 11.32 2.51
N GLU A 96 14.75 11.57 1.60
CA GLU A 96 14.97 10.73 0.42
C GLU A 96 15.67 9.42 0.83
N VAL A 97 15.01 8.29 0.58
CA VAL A 97 15.49 6.94 0.88
C VAL A 97 15.14 6.00 -0.27
N GLN A 98 15.82 4.86 -0.33
CA GLN A 98 15.46 3.77 -1.25
C GLN A 98 14.58 2.77 -0.51
N PHE A 99 13.33 2.64 -0.93
CA PHE A 99 12.50 1.49 -0.55
C PHE A 99 12.92 0.29 -1.39
N ILE A 100 13.27 -0.82 -0.73
CA ILE A 100 13.70 -2.05 -1.40
C ILE A 100 12.81 -3.23 -1.05
N SER A 101 12.57 -4.07 -2.05
CA SER A 101 11.88 -5.34 -1.92
C SER A 101 12.90 -6.48 -2.02
N ILE A 102 12.94 -7.36 -1.03
CA ILE A 102 13.93 -8.43 -0.90
C ILE A 102 13.22 -9.79 -0.92
N LEU A 103 13.69 -10.70 -1.77
CA LEU A 103 13.27 -12.09 -1.81
C LEU A 103 14.16 -12.92 -0.88
N ASP A 104 13.60 -13.33 0.25
CA ASP A 104 14.28 -14.26 1.16
C ASP A 104 13.92 -15.72 0.78
N LYS A 105 14.92 -16.60 0.75
CA LYS A 105 14.75 -18.05 0.54
C LYS A 105 15.39 -18.80 1.70
N ASN A 106 14.68 -19.77 2.27
CA ASN A 106 15.28 -20.68 3.25
C ASN A 106 15.88 -21.94 2.57
N GLU A 107 16.48 -22.82 3.37
CA GLU A 107 17.09 -24.08 2.92
C GLU A 107 16.15 -25.01 2.12
N PHE A 108 14.83 -24.83 2.26
CA PHE A 108 13.80 -25.59 1.55
C PHE A 108 13.26 -24.85 0.31
N ASN A 109 13.91 -23.77 -0.12
CA ASN A 109 13.49 -22.89 -1.21
C ASN A 109 12.08 -22.30 -0.99
N ILE A 110 11.65 -22.18 0.28
CA ILE A 110 10.40 -21.50 0.62
C ILE A 110 10.66 -20.00 0.49
N ARG A 111 10.00 -19.39 -0.48
CA ARG A 111 10.10 -17.97 -0.79
C ARG A 111 9.28 -17.13 0.20
N LYS A 112 9.90 -16.08 0.74
CA LYS A 112 9.31 -15.02 1.55
C LYS A 112 9.75 -13.68 0.99
N VAL A 113 9.04 -12.61 1.36
CA VAL A 113 9.40 -11.25 0.96
C VAL A 113 9.62 -10.37 2.18
N ARG A 114 10.62 -9.51 2.12
CA ARG A 114 10.93 -8.52 3.14
C ARG A 114 11.12 -7.15 2.49
N PHE A 115 10.80 -6.10 3.23
CA PHE A 115 10.89 -4.73 2.77
C PHE A 115 11.77 -3.93 3.72
N ALA A 116 12.55 -3.00 3.17
CA ALA A 116 13.47 -2.21 3.94
C ALA A 116 13.66 -0.81 3.33
N LEU A 117 14.22 0.09 4.13
CA LEU A 117 14.72 1.38 3.67
C LEU A 117 16.25 1.36 3.66
N CYS A 118 16.82 1.90 2.59
CA CYS A 118 18.24 2.12 2.44
C CYS A 118 18.58 3.61 2.39
N ASP A 119 19.76 3.94 2.91
CA ASP A 119 20.39 5.23 2.69
C ASP A 119 21.01 5.32 1.28
N ASN A 120 21.57 6.48 0.96
CA ASN A 120 22.25 6.74 -0.31
C ASN A 120 23.50 5.88 -0.54
N ASP A 121 24.09 5.36 0.53
CA ASP A 121 25.26 4.48 0.50
C ASP A 121 24.86 2.99 0.37
N LYS A 122 23.57 2.71 0.13
CA LYS A 122 22.99 1.35 -0.02
C LYS A 122 23.13 0.51 1.26
N ASN A 123 23.16 1.14 2.43
CA ASN A 123 23.06 0.44 3.70
C ASN A 123 21.60 0.32 4.10
N ILE A 124 21.18 -0.87 4.57
CA ILE A 124 19.85 -1.00 5.18
C ILE A 124 19.85 -0.25 6.50
N ILE A 125 19.03 0.80 6.58
CA ILE A 125 18.87 1.63 7.78
C ILE A 125 17.58 1.32 8.54
N TYR A 126 16.63 0.62 7.91
CA TYR A 126 15.39 0.20 8.54
C TYR A 126 14.82 -1.04 7.87
N ASN A 127 14.38 -2.03 8.66
CA ASN A 127 13.57 -3.14 8.16
C ASN A 127 12.12 -2.87 8.54
N LEU A 128 11.20 -2.98 7.57
CA LEU A 128 9.78 -2.89 7.87
C LEU A 128 9.32 -4.11 8.69
N PRO A 129 8.24 -3.98 9.48
CA PRO A 129 7.62 -5.10 10.16
C PRO A 129 7.30 -6.26 9.19
N LYS A 130 7.29 -7.48 9.72
CA LYS A 130 7.10 -8.70 8.92
C LYS A 130 5.81 -8.63 8.10
N PHE A 131 5.93 -8.80 6.79
CA PHE A 131 4.78 -8.77 5.89
C PHE A 131 3.75 -9.86 6.23
N TYR A 132 2.47 -9.50 6.32
CA TYR A 132 1.38 -10.40 6.71
C TYR A 132 1.31 -11.67 5.83
N GLY A 133 1.54 -11.52 4.52
CA GLY A 133 1.52 -12.61 3.56
C GLY A 133 2.58 -13.69 3.79
N ASN A 134 3.62 -13.42 4.59
CA ASN A 134 4.67 -14.41 4.90
C ASN A 134 4.18 -15.59 5.75
N LYS A 135 2.88 -15.69 6.05
CA LYS A 135 2.21 -16.93 6.48
C LYS A 135 2.18 -17.99 5.35
N TRP A 136 2.24 -17.57 4.09
CA TRP A 136 2.19 -18.41 2.87
C TRP A 136 3.46 -18.30 2.02
N VAL A 137 3.53 -19.02 0.89
CA VAL A 137 4.68 -18.99 -0.01
C VAL A 137 4.55 -17.79 -0.95
N PHE A 138 5.57 -16.93 -0.99
CA PHE A 138 5.58 -15.75 -1.86
C PHE A 138 5.67 -16.15 -3.34
N SER A 139 4.85 -15.48 -4.17
CA SER A 139 4.85 -15.64 -5.63
C SER A 139 5.49 -14.43 -6.30
N GLU A 140 4.82 -13.27 -6.24
CA GLU A 140 5.23 -12.00 -6.84
C GLU A 140 4.65 -10.79 -6.09
N ILE A 141 5.28 -9.63 -6.25
CA ILE A 141 4.67 -8.36 -5.85
C ILE A 141 3.85 -7.86 -7.04
N ASP A 142 2.70 -7.30 -6.75
CA ASP A 142 1.79 -6.76 -7.75
C ASP A 142 1.80 -5.22 -7.73
N SER A 143 1.84 -4.59 -6.54
CA SER A 143 2.03 -3.15 -6.43
C SER A 143 2.55 -2.69 -5.07
N VAL A 144 3.28 -1.57 -5.09
CA VAL A 144 3.66 -0.78 -3.90
C VAL A 144 3.13 0.64 -4.09
N VAL A 145 2.45 1.17 -3.08
CA VAL A 145 1.85 2.51 -3.10
C VAL A 145 2.36 3.29 -1.90
N PHE A 146 2.77 4.53 -2.15
CA PHE A 146 3.20 5.48 -1.12
C PHE A 146 2.19 6.62 -1.08
N GLN A 147 1.42 6.71 0.00
CA GLN A 147 0.32 7.67 0.14
C GLN A 147 0.02 7.89 1.62
N ASP A 148 -0.31 9.12 2.02
CA ASP A 148 -0.84 9.43 3.34
C ASP A 148 -2.31 8.97 3.41
N ILE A 149 -2.56 7.83 4.05
CA ILE A 149 -3.87 7.17 4.09
C ILE A 149 -4.68 7.67 5.27
N ASN A 150 -4.04 7.72 6.44
CA ASN A 150 -4.68 8.14 7.69
C ASN A 150 -4.76 9.68 7.84
N LYS A 151 -4.25 10.44 6.86
CA LYS A 151 -4.28 11.91 6.79
C LYS A 151 -3.49 12.56 7.93
N ASP A 152 -2.42 11.91 8.40
CA ASP A 152 -1.54 12.43 9.46
C ASP A 152 -0.39 13.31 8.93
N GLY A 153 -0.29 13.45 7.61
CA GLY A 153 0.73 14.22 6.93
C GLY A 153 1.99 13.42 6.58
N SER A 154 2.07 12.14 6.91
CA SER A 154 3.17 11.23 6.56
C SER A 154 2.69 10.16 5.59
N LYS A 155 3.50 9.83 4.57
CA LYS A 155 3.15 8.75 3.64
C LYS A 155 3.24 7.39 4.31
N ASP A 156 2.18 6.62 4.17
CA ASP A 156 2.09 5.21 4.48
C ASP A 156 2.51 4.37 3.26
N ILE A 157 2.76 3.08 3.48
CA ILE A 157 3.16 2.12 2.44
C ILE A 157 2.09 1.02 2.37
N VAL A 158 1.45 0.90 1.21
CA VAL A 158 0.55 -0.23 0.90
C VAL A 158 1.23 -1.15 -0.10
N ILE A 159 1.26 -2.43 0.23
CA ILE A 159 1.83 -3.47 -0.63
C ILE A 159 0.75 -4.50 -0.94
N ILE A 160 0.60 -4.80 -2.21
CA ILE A 160 -0.22 -5.91 -2.70
C ILE A 160 0.73 -6.91 -3.35
N ALA A 161 0.69 -8.14 -2.87
CA ALA A 161 1.54 -9.22 -3.37
C ALA A 161 0.76 -10.54 -3.40
N TYR A 162 1.12 -11.40 -4.34
CA TYR A 162 0.49 -12.71 -4.52
C TYR A 162 1.24 -13.79 -3.76
N PHE A 163 0.46 -14.67 -3.13
CA PHE A 163 0.96 -15.81 -2.37
C PHE A 163 0.25 -17.08 -2.80
N ILE A 164 0.91 -18.20 -2.60
CA ILE A 164 0.38 -19.52 -2.91
C ILE A 164 -0.10 -20.19 -1.61
N ARG A 165 -1.38 -20.58 -1.57
CA ARG A 165 -1.97 -21.42 -0.52
C ARG A 165 -2.36 -22.79 -1.07
N GLY A 166 -2.27 -23.80 -0.20
CA GLY A 166 -2.66 -25.18 -0.52
C GLY A 166 -1.68 -26.19 0.10
N HIS A 167 -2.22 -27.28 0.66
CA HIS A 167 -1.46 -28.44 1.12
C HIS A 167 -2.25 -29.71 0.73
N GLY A 168 -1.57 -30.78 0.33
CA GLY A 168 -2.18 -32.09 0.05
C GLY A 168 -3.03 -32.13 -1.23
N ASN A 169 -4.25 -32.67 -1.16
CA ASN A 169 -5.16 -32.87 -2.30
C ASN A 169 -5.76 -31.57 -2.85
N ASN A 170 -5.59 -30.43 -2.17
CA ASN A 170 -6.03 -29.13 -2.65
C ASN A 170 -5.01 -28.60 -3.66
N ALA A 171 -5.48 -28.15 -4.82
CA ALA A 171 -4.62 -27.51 -5.81
C ALA A 171 -4.00 -26.24 -5.21
N ALA A 172 -2.69 -26.05 -5.48
CA ALA A 172 -2.03 -24.78 -5.20
C ALA A 172 -2.79 -23.65 -5.89
N SER A 173 -3.25 -22.68 -5.10
CA SER A 173 -3.97 -21.51 -5.58
C SER A 173 -3.21 -20.27 -5.19
N GLU A 174 -3.03 -19.40 -6.16
CA GLU A 174 -2.52 -18.06 -5.94
C GLU A 174 -3.67 -17.14 -5.47
N PHE A 175 -3.36 -16.21 -4.57
CA PHE A 175 -4.31 -15.23 -4.07
C PHE A 175 -3.56 -13.95 -3.62
N PRO A 176 -4.18 -12.77 -3.77
CA PRO A 176 -3.55 -11.53 -3.35
C PRO A 176 -3.55 -11.42 -1.82
N VAL A 177 -2.58 -10.67 -1.29
CA VAL A 177 -2.47 -10.26 0.11
C VAL A 177 -2.08 -8.79 0.14
N VAL A 178 -2.81 -8.01 0.93
CA VAL A 178 -2.53 -6.60 1.23
C VAL A 178 -1.79 -6.51 2.55
N GLY A 179 -0.74 -5.70 2.61
CA GLY A 179 -0.17 -5.23 3.87
C GLY A 179 -0.04 -3.71 3.85
N VAL A 180 -0.35 -3.09 4.98
CA VAL A 180 -0.28 -1.64 5.15
C VAL A 180 0.67 -1.32 6.31
N TYR A 181 1.55 -0.35 6.08
CA TYR A 181 2.52 0.15 7.03
C TYR A 181 2.29 1.64 7.24
N PHE A 182 1.82 2.02 8.43
CA PHE A 182 1.54 3.41 8.77
C PHE A 182 2.77 4.09 9.31
N GLN A 183 3.19 5.20 8.72
CA GLN A 183 4.38 5.90 9.20
C GLN A 183 4.08 6.62 10.51
N LYS A 184 4.91 6.43 11.52
CA LYS A 184 4.79 7.14 12.80
C LYS A 184 6.17 7.53 13.29
N ASN A 185 6.53 8.79 13.08
CA ASN A 185 7.92 9.26 13.23
C ASN A 185 8.85 8.39 12.34
N ASN A 186 10.01 7.98 12.87
CA ASN A 186 10.99 7.12 12.20
C ASN A 186 10.68 5.62 12.33
N GLU A 187 9.40 5.25 12.44
CA GLU A 187 8.95 3.86 12.51
C GLU A 187 7.74 3.63 11.61
N PHE A 188 7.47 2.37 11.30
CA PHE A 188 6.29 1.92 10.59
C PHE A 188 5.48 0.99 11.48
N ILE A 189 4.22 1.34 11.67
CA ILE A 189 3.27 0.63 12.51
C ILE A 189 2.39 -0.26 11.64
N VAL A 190 2.14 -1.47 12.12
CA VAL A 190 1.17 -2.38 11.50
C VAL A 190 0.03 -2.65 12.49
N TYR A 191 -1.17 -2.79 11.94
CA TYR A 191 -2.38 -3.13 12.69
C TYR A 191 -2.78 -4.56 12.32
N PRO A 192 -2.51 -5.56 13.18
CA PRO A 192 -2.77 -6.96 12.85
C PRO A 192 -4.23 -7.23 12.49
N ASP A 193 -5.18 -6.67 13.25
CA ASP A 193 -6.62 -6.87 13.03
C ASP A 193 -7.08 -6.27 11.70
N LEU A 194 -6.55 -5.10 11.32
CA LEU A 194 -6.78 -4.52 9.99
C LEU A 194 -6.20 -5.42 8.88
N ASN A 195 -4.98 -5.93 9.06
CA ASN A 195 -4.40 -6.84 8.08
C ASN A 195 -5.24 -8.13 7.94
N GLU A 196 -5.85 -8.63 9.02
CA GLU A 196 -6.79 -9.74 8.93
C GLU A 196 -8.05 -9.35 8.16
N GLU A 197 -8.66 -8.19 8.48
CA GLU A 197 -9.85 -7.67 7.80
C GLU A 197 -9.64 -7.51 6.29
N LEU A 198 -8.55 -6.86 5.87
CA LEU A 198 -8.21 -6.62 4.46
C LEU A 198 -8.02 -7.92 3.67
N ASN A 199 -7.63 -9.01 4.35
CA ASN A 199 -7.27 -10.27 3.72
C ASN A 199 -8.30 -11.39 3.98
N VAL A 200 -9.50 -11.03 4.42
CA VAL A 200 -10.66 -11.93 4.38
C VAL A 200 -11.04 -12.21 2.91
N ASP A 201 -11.40 -13.46 2.60
CA ASP A 201 -11.56 -13.97 1.23
C ASP A 201 -12.28 -12.99 0.26
N ASN A 202 -11.65 -12.77 -0.89
CA ASN A 202 -12.11 -11.95 -2.02
C ASN A 202 -12.24 -10.43 -1.78
N GLN A 203 -11.86 -9.90 -0.63
CA GLN A 203 -11.92 -8.45 -0.38
C GLN A 203 -10.77 -7.67 -1.03
N ASN A 204 -9.65 -8.35 -1.29
CA ASN A 204 -8.40 -7.76 -1.75
C ASN A 204 -8.13 -7.91 -3.27
N ILE A 205 -9.16 -8.22 -4.06
CA ILE A 205 -9.01 -8.38 -5.51
C ILE A 205 -9.00 -7.02 -6.23
N ASP A 206 -9.79 -6.05 -5.75
CA ASP A 206 -9.90 -4.73 -6.38
C ASP A 206 -9.05 -3.70 -5.62
N LYS A 207 -7.90 -3.35 -6.21
CA LYS A 207 -6.97 -2.36 -5.65
C LYS A 207 -7.64 -1.02 -5.34
N LYS A 208 -8.55 -0.56 -6.20
CA LYS A 208 -9.22 0.74 -5.99
C LYS A 208 -10.12 0.68 -4.76
N LYS A 209 -10.82 -0.45 -4.59
CA LYS A 209 -11.68 -0.67 -3.43
C LYS A 209 -10.86 -0.77 -2.15
N ILE A 210 -9.71 -1.44 -2.18
CA ILE A 210 -8.79 -1.51 -1.03
C ILE A 210 -8.35 -0.11 -0.62
N ILE A 211 -7.83 0.69 -1.57
CA ILE A 211 -7.34 2.04 -1.26
C ILE A 211 -8.48 2.93 -0.75
N ALA A 212 -9.66 2.90 -1.39
CA ALA A 212 -10.81 3.67 -0.92
C ALA A 212 -11.29 3.25 0.48
N HIS A 213 -11.23 1.95 0.82
CA HIS A 213 -11.52 1.46 2.17
C HIS A 213 -10.52 2.00 3.19
N LEU A 214 -9.23 1.98 2.83
CA LEU A 214 -8.16 2.48 3.67
C LEU A 214 -8.24 4.00 3.90
N GLU A 215 -8.63 4.80 2.91
CA GLU A 215 -8.76 6.27 3.04
C GLU A 215 -9.89 6.72 4.00
N GLU A 216 -10.82 5.83 4.32
CA GLU A 216 -11.96 6.05 5.23
C GLU A 216 -11.78 5.35 6.58
N ILE A 217 -10.62 4.73 6.83
CA ILE A 217 -10.40 3.95 8.04
C ILE A 217 -10.23 4.83 9.29
N ASP A 218 -10.87 4.42 10.39
CA ASP A 218 -10.59 4.97 11.72
C ASP A 218 -9.62 4.05 12.48
N LEU A 219 -8.34 4.43 12.51
CA LEU A 219 -7.31 3.65 13.19
C LEU A 219 -7.47 3.62 14.71
N SER A 220 -8.33 4.45 15.31
CA SER A 220 -8.57 4.43 16.76
C SER A 220 -9.30 3.17 17.24
N GLU A 221 -9.87 2.40 16.31
CA GLU A 221 -10.55 1.13 16.60
C GLU A 221 -9.61 -0.09 16.61
N TYR A 222 -8.34 0.09 16.23
CA TYR A 222 -7.40 -1.03 16.05
C TYR A 222 -6.21 -0.96 17.01
N ASP A 223 -5.85 -2.10 17.57
CA ASP A 223 -4.59 -2.27 18.30
C ASP A 223 -3.42 -2.42 17.32
N PHE A 224 -2.28 -1.83 17.68
CA PHE A 224 -1.11 -1.79 16.82
C PHE A 224 0.08 -2.55 17.41
N THR A 225 0.99 -2.95 16.52
CA THR A 225 2.31 -3.47 16.86
C THR A 225 3.39 -2.67 16.16
N ILE A 226 4.52 -2.52 16.84
CA ILE A 226 5.74 -1.87 16.32
C ILE A 226 6.64 -2.95 15.71
#